data_AF-A0A559U0U0-F1
#
_entry.id   AF-A0A559U0U0-F1
#
_cell.length_a   1.000
_cell.length_b   1.000
_cell.length_c   1.000
_cell.angle_alpha   90.00
_cell.angle_beta   90.00
_cell.angle_gamma   90.00
#
_symmetry.space_group_name_H-M   'P 1'
#
loop_
_entity.id
_entity.type
_entity.pdbx_description
1 polymer ?
#
loop_
_entity_poly.entity_id
_entity_poly.type
_entity_poly.pdbx_seq_one_letter_code
_entity_poly.pdbx_strand_id
1 'polypeptide(L)'
;MVTLSGRDAFRSELTEVAGRDRRVVCLETRARKKDHPFEAAHPDRFFSLPNVGTVLTQMVTGLRAAGFKPFVAVTPGPAEGRAVAPRSLWRDCLEAGATVVMSPEGFPDGYDEVWRMSGVPLAMPCGEEETRAVVRHAARSPLPHCLVLGEGPGTDLSWEPSEPSPATARLISVGEDGTRLALAARAAAPGLGHAHLVYLDDVRLSAAAVELATWTGKSVVTAAPRLLEPVLEALRSRLPGDAVLGVPAPLRAGRADVEQVLAAAAA
;
A
#
# COMPACT_ATOMS: atom_id res chain seq x y z
N MET A 1 -15.82 -6.70 16.89
CA MET A 1 -16.04 -6.22 15.52
C MET A 1 -14.97 -6.84 14.65
N VAL A 2 -15.28 -7.33 13.45
CA VAL A 2 -14.26 -7.92 12.56
C VAL A 2 -13.66 -6.79 11.72
N THR A 3 -12.36 -6.55 11.83
CA THR A 3 -11.63 -5.57 11.02
C THR A 3 -11.59 -6.00 9.57
N LEU A 4 -11.95 -5.11 8.64
CA LEU A 4 -11.95 -5.39 7.21
C LEU A 4 -10.53 -5.59 6.68
N SER A 5 -10.39 -6.41 5.62
CA SER A 5 -9.16 -6.43 4.81
C SER A 5 -8.90 -5.05 4.19
N GLY A 6 -7.66 -4.71 3.84
CA GLY A 6 -7.37 -3.47 3.12
C GLY A 6 -8.23 -3.32 1.86
N ARG A 7 -8.41 -4.39 1.10
CA ARG A 7 -9.26 -4.38 -0.10
C ARG A 7 -10.74 -4.11 0.18
N ASP A 8 -11.30 -4.69 1.24
CA ASP A 8 -12.70 -4.47 1.60
C ASP A 8 -12.91 -3.10 2.25
N ALA A 9 -11.96 -2.64 3.06
CA ALA A 9 -11.91 -1.27 3.59
C ALA A 9 -11.86 -0.25 2.44
N PHE A 10 -11.04 -0.48 1.41
CA PHE A 10 -11.01 0.34 0.21
C PHE A 10 -12.37 0.41 -0.48
N ARG A 11 -13.02 -0.74 -0.73
CA ARG A 11 -14.33 -0.76 -1.40
C ARG A 11 -15.41 -0.06 -0.58
N SER A 12 -15.43 -0.30 0.73
CA SER A 12 -16.35 0.35 1.67
C SER A 12 -16.14 1.87 1.66
N GLU A 13 -14.90 2.32 1.87
CA GLU A 13 -14.59 3.76 1.93
C GLU A 13 -14.82 4.46 0.60
N LEU A 14 -14.42 3.85 -0.52
CA LEU A 14 -14.63 4.45 -1.84
C LEU A 14 -16.13 4.63 -2.12
N THR A 15 -16.96 3.70 -1.65
CA THR A 15 -18.43 3.79 -1.76
C THR A 15 -18.98 4.98 -0.98
N GLU A 16 -18.50 5.19 0.25
CA GLU A 16 -18.88 6.34 1.07
C GLU A 16 -18.40 7.67 0.46
N VAL A 17 -17.14 7.71 0.03
CA VAL A 17 -16.54 8.88 -0.63
C VAL A 17 -17.34 9.24 -1.88
N ALA A 18 -17.72 8.26 -2.71
CA ALA A 18 -18.53 8.51 -3.89
C ALA A 18 -19.94 9.02 -3.58
N GLY A 19 -20.48 8.72 -2.39
CA GLY A 19 -21.73 9.34 -1.90
C GLY A 19 -21.61 10.85 -1.68
N ARG A 20 -20.39 11.35 -1.44
CA ARG A 20 -20.08 12.78 -1.16
C ARG A 20 -19.45 13.50 -2.36
N ASP A 21 -18.65 12.80 -3.18
CA ASP A 21 -18.04 13.33 -4.41
C ASP A 21 -18.57 12.58 -5.64
N ARG A 22 -19.46 13.25 -6.39
CA ARG A 22 -20.08 12.70 -7.62
C ARG A 22 -19.08 12.42 -8.75
N ARG A 23 -17.87 12.96 -8.67
CA ARG A 23 -16.82 12.75 -9.67
C ARG A 23 -16.12 11.42 -9.52
N VAL A 24 -16.25 10.73 -8.38
CA VAL A 24 -15.58 9.44 -8.16
C VAL A 24 -16.24 8.35 -9.02
N VAL A 25 -15.42 7.62 -9.75
CA VAL A 25 -15.80 6.49 -10.62
C VAL A 25 -14.91 5.30 -10.27
N CYS A 26 -15.50 4.11 -10.16
CA CYS A 26 -14.79 2.88 -9.84
C CYS A 26 -14.69 1.99 -11.09
N LEU A 27 -13.47 1.58 -11.44
CA LEU A 27 -13.19 0.65 -12.53
C LEU A 27 -12.46 -0.57 -11.95
N GLU A 28 -12.97 -1.78 -12.16
CA GLU A 28 -12.28 -3.02 -11.75
C GLU A 28 -11.88 -3.83 -12.97
N THR A 29 -10.63 -4.32 -12.99
CA THR A 29 -10.14 -5.22 -14.06
C THR A 29 -10.54 -6.67 -13.86
N ARG A 30 -11.17 -6.99 -12.72
CA ARG A 30 -11.66 -8.34 -12.40
C ARG A 30 -13.09 -8.52 -12.88
N ALA A 31 -13.44 -9.76 -13.19
CA ALA A 31 -14.83 -10.14 -13.40
C ALA A 31 -15.69 -9.73 -12.20
N ARG A 32 -16.90 -9.24 -12.50
CA ARG A 32 -17.89 -8.78 -11.54
C ARG A 32 -18.09 -9.81 -10.43
N LYS A 33 -17.83 -9.39 -9.18
CA LYS A 33 -18.22 -10.17 -8.00
C LYS A 33 -19.68 -9.86 -7.67
N LYS A 34 -20.40 -10.87 -7.20
CA LYS A 34 -21.70 -10.65 -6.55
C LYS A 34 -21.47 -9.75 -5.33
N ASP A 35 -22.35 -8.78 -5.11
CA ASP A 35 -22.38 -7.91 -3.93
C ASP A 35 -21.23 -6.89 -3.79
N HIS A 36 -20.74 -6.31 -4.89
CA HIS A 36 -19.78 -5.19 -4.82
C HIS A 36 -20.47 -3.92 -4.24
N PRO A 37 -20.04 -3.36 -3.09
CA PRO A 37 -20.78 -2.30 -2.40
C PRO A 37 -20.87 -1.01 -3.24
N PHE A 38 -19.80 -0.66 -3.95
CA PHE A 38 -19.79 0.51 -4.84
C PHE A 38 -20.79 0.35 -5.99
N GLU A 39 -20.88 -0.86 -6.56
CA GLU A 39 -21.78 -1.13 -7.67
C GLU A 39 -23.24 -1.07 -7.22
N ALA A 40 -23.54 -1.61 -6.03
CA ALA A 40 -24.87 -1.57 -5.45
C ALA A 40 -25.33 -0.13 -5.15
N ALA A 41 -24.43 0.72 -4.64
CA ALA A 41 -24.74 2.09 -4.26
C ALA A 41 -24.71 3.09 -5.45
N HIS A 42 -23.81 2.89 -6.41
CA HIS A 42 -23.52 3.82 -7.51
C HIS A 42 -23.35 3.07 -8.86
N PRO A 43 -24.39 2.37 -9.34
CA PRO A 43 -24.27 1.48 -10.51
C PRO A 43 -23.91 2.22 -11.81
N ASP A 44 -24.25 3.50 -11.92
CA ASP A 44 -23.92 4.39 -13.04
C ASP A 44 -22.46 4.84 -13.06
N ARG A 45 -21.71 4.59 -11.98
CA ARG A 45 -20.29 4.99 -11.82
C ARG A 45 -19.37 3.80 -11.55
N PHE A 46 -19.86 2.58 -11.76
CA PHE A 46 -19.10 1.35 -11.62
C PHE A 46 -18.92 0.67 -12.98
N PHE A 47 -17.69 0.31 -13.31
CA PHE A 47 -17.36 -0.40 -14.54
C PHE A 47 -16.48 -1.62 -14.25
N SER A 48 -17.05 -2.82 -14.36
CA SER A 48 -16.27 -4.07 -14.37
C SER A 48 -15.84 -4.35 -15.79
N LEU A 49 -14.54 -4.23 -16.04
CA LEU A 49 -13.96 -4.33 -17.37
C LEU A 49 -12.84 -5.39 -17.36
N PRO A 50 -13.19 -6.69 -17.41
CA PRO A 50 -12.20 -7.73 -17.56
C PRO A 50 -11.58 -7.70 -18.96
N ASN A 51 -10.25 -7.79 -19.06
CA ASN A 51 -9.50 -7.94 -20.31
C ASN A 51 -9.47 -6.73 -21.27
N VAL A 52 -9.69 -5.52 -20.77
CA VAL A 52 -9.59 -4.30 -21.57
C VAL A 52 -8.21 -3.66 -21.37
N GLY A 53 -7.25 -3.95 -22.25
CA GLY A 53 -5.94 -3.29 -22.24
C GLY A 53 -6.06 -1.78 -22.50
N THR A 54 -5.78 -1.36 -23.73
CA THR A 54 -5.77 0.06 -24.13
C THR A 54 -7.11 0.78 -23.97
N VAL A 55 -8.23 0.05 -24.06
CA VAL A 55 -9.58 0.61 -23.88
C VAL A 55 -9.77 1.19 -22.47
N LEU A 56 -9.24 0.54 -21.43
CA LEU A 56 -9.34 1.05 -20.07
C LEU A 56 -8.60 2.39 -19.94
N THR A 57 -7.39 2.50 -20.49
CA THR A 57 -6.61 3.74 -20.50
C THR A 57 -7.33 4.86 -21.24
N GLN A 58 -7.96 4.57 -22.38
CA GLN A 58 -8.77 5.55 -23.12
C GLN A 58 -9.99 6.02 -22.32
N MET A 59 -10.69 5.10 -21.64
CA MET A 59 -11.80 5.45 -20.75
C MET A 59 -11.33 6.34 -19.60
N VAL A 60 -10.21 5.99 -18.94
CA VAL A 60 -9.61 6.81 -17.88
C VAL A 60 -9.31 8.21 -18.39
N THR A 61 -8.68 8.31 -19.56
CA THR A 61 -8.33 9.60 -20.19
C THR A 61 -9.59 10.44 -20.43
N GLY A 62 -10.64 9.85 -21.01
CA GLY A 62 -11.92 10.53 -21.25
C GLY A 62 -12.63 10.97 -19.96
N LEU A 63 -12.66 10.10 -18.95
CA LEU A 63 -13.21 10.42 -17.62
C LEU A 63 -12.47 11.58 -16.97
N ARG A 64 -11.13 11.57 -17.00
CA ARG A 64 -10.31 12.67 -16.47
C ARG A 64 -10.55 13.98 -17.22
N ALA A 65 -10.62 13.94 -18.55
CA ALA A 65 -10.92 15.11 -19.37
C ALA A 65 -12.32 15.69 -19.05
N ALA A 66 -13.29 14.84 -18.71
CA ALA A 66 -14.62 15.24 -18.26
C ALA A 66 -14.69 15.66 -16.77
N GLY A 67 -13.57 15.71 -16.05
CA GLY A 67 -13.49 16.15 -14.67
C GLY A 67 -13.81 15.07 -13.61
N PHE A 68 -13.90 13.81 -14.01
CA PHE A 68 -14.05 12.69 -13.08
C PHE A 68 -12.73 12.31 -12.39
N LYS A 69 -12.86 11.51 -11.33
CA LYS A 69 -11.77 10.94 -10.52
C LYS A 69 -11.85 9.41 -10.58
N PRO A 70 -11.26 8.79 -11.62
CA PRO A 70 -11.26 7.35 -11.77
C PRO A 70 -10.35 6.69 -10.74
N PHE A 71 -10.90 5.68 -10.06
CA PHE A 71 -10.18 4.72 -9.23
C PHE A 71 -10.17 3.38 -9.96
N VAL A 72 -9.00 2.88 -10.31
CA VAL A 72 -8.81 1.64 -11.07
C VAL A 72 -8.24 0.58 -10.15
N ALA A 73 -9.04 -0.42 -9.78
CA ALA A 73 -8.57 -1.59 -9.05
C ALA A 73 -8.04 -2.65 -10.02
N VAL A 74 -6.73 -2.77 -10.08
CA VAL A 74 -6.00 -3.76 -10.87
C VAL A 74 -5.76 -4.99 -10.01
N THR A 75 -6.33 -6.13 -10.39
CA THR A 75 -6.02 -7.41 -9.74
C THR A 75 -5.02 -8.17 -10.60
N PRO A 76 -3.91 -8.69 -10.04
CA PRO A 76 -3.01 -9.56 -10.78
C PRO A 76 -3.61 -10.94 -11.06
N GLY A 77 -3.15 -11.54 -12.16
CA GLY A 77 -3.23 -12.98 -12.38
C GLY A 77 -4.41 -13.47 -13.22
N PRO A 78 -4.31 -14.70 -13.76
CA PRO A 78 -5.27 -15.25 -14.69
C PRO A 78 -6.56 -15.59 -13.95
N ALA A 79 -7.65 -14.91 -14.30
CA ALA A 79 -8.96 -15.53 -14.13
C ALA A 79 -9.00 -16.71 -15.13
N GLU A 80 -8.91 -17.94 -14.62
CA GLU A 80 -9.16 -19.22 -15.30
C GLU A 80 -9.25 -19.10 -16.84
N GLY A 81 -8.10 -19.17 -17.52
CA GLY A 81 -8.02 -19.30 -18.98
C GLY A 81 -8.20 -18.03 -19.81
N ARG A 82 -8.07 -16.80 -19.25
CA ARG A 82 -8.16 -15.55 -20.04
C ARG A 82 -6.95 -14.63 -19.93
N ALA A 83 -6.77 -13.84 -20.99
CA ALA A 83 -5.61 -12.98 -21.26
C ALA A 83 -5.20 -12.13 -20.05
N VAL A 84 -3.91 -12.19 -19.73
CA VAL A 84 -3.28 -11.42 -18.65
C VAL A 84 -3.40 -9.93 -19.00
N ALA A 85 -3.95 -9.13 -18.10
CA ALA A 85 -3.90 -7.67 -18.23
C ALA A 85 -2.43 -7.27 -18.50
N PRO A 86 -2.13 -6.41 -19.49
CA PRO A 86 -0.76 -6.03 -19.78
C PRO A 86 -0.07 -5.57 -18.51
N ARG A 87 1.18 -6.00 -18.29
CA ARG A 87 1.95 -5.60 -17.11
C ARG A 87 2.10 -4.07 -16.99
N SER A 88 1.95 -3.34 -18.10
CA SER A 88 1.95 -1.87 -18.14
C SER A 88 0.61 -1.23 -17.76
N LEU A 89 -0.50 -1.97 -17.68
CA LEU A 89 -1.85 -1.40 -17.58
C LEU A 89 -2.01 -0.44 -16.39
N TRP A 90 -1.43 -0.80 -15.23
CA TRP A 90 -1.45 0.08 -14.06
C TRP A 90 -0.74 1.40 -14.33
N ARG A 91 0.38 1.37 -15.06
CA ARG A 91 1.18 2.56 -15.40
C ARG A 91 0.40 3.42 -16.38
N ASP A 92 -0.15 2.81 -17.42
CA ASP A 92 -0.94 3.51 -18.43
C ASP A 92 -2.14 4.22 -17.77
N CYS A 93 -2.78 3.57 -16.78
CA CYS A 93 -3.87 4.18 -16.01
C CYS A 93 -3.41 5.33 -15.09
N LEU A 94 -2.25 5.18 -14.42
CA LEU A 94 -1.67 6.26 -13.61
C LEU A 94 -1.28 7.47 -14.47
N GLU A 95 -0.63 7.24 -15.61
CA GLU A 95 -0.24 8.29 -16.57
C GLU A 95 -1.47 8.98 -17.18
N ALA A 96 -2.54 8.23 -17.44
CA ALA A 96 -3.83 8.78 -17.84
C ALA A 96 -4.56 9.53 -16.70
N GLY A 97 -4.02 9.51 -15.47
CA GLY A 97 -4.48 10.32 -14.34
C GLY A 97 -5.44 9.62 -13.39
N ALA A 98 -5.58 8.29 -13.44
CA ALA A 98 -6.35 7.55 -12.45
C ALA A 98 -5.57 7.32 -11.15
N THR A 99 -6.30 7.20 -10.04
CA THR A 99 -5.76 6.52 -8.85
C THR A 99 -5.82 5.02 -9.09
N VAL A 100 -4.70 4.33 -8.96
CA VAL A 100 -4.61 2.88 -9.15
C VAL A 100 -4.48 2.17 -7.82
N VAL A 101 -5.22 1.07 -7.67
CA VAL A 101 -5.21 0.21 -6.49
C VAL A 101 -4.81 -1.19 -6.93
N MET A 102 -3.82 -1.80 -6.28
CA MET A 102 -3.30 -3.12 -6.63
C MET A 102 -3.03 -3.96 -5.38
N SER A 103 -2.89 -5.28 -5.56
CA SER A 103 -2.42 -6.17 -4.49
C SER A 103 -0.90 -6.30 -4.52
N PRO A 104 -0.24 -6.69 -3.41
CA PRO A 104 1.22 -6.88 -3.36
C PRO A 104 1.73 -7.88 -4.41
N GLU A 105 0.94 -8.90 -4.76
CA GLU A 105 1.29 -9.90 -5.79
C GLU A 105 1.25 -9.33 -7.20
N GLY A 106 0.49 -8.25 -7.39
CA GLY A 106 0.34 -7.53 -8.66
C GLY A 106 1.13 -6.26 -8.74
N PHE A 107 1.79 -5.91 -7.63
CA PHE A 107 2.79 -4.88 -7.61
C PHE A 107 3.95 -5.31 -8.54
N PRO A 108 4.40 -4.44 -9.46
CA PRO A 108 5.44 -4.79 -10.42
C PRO A 108 6.70 -5.29 -9.70
N ASP A 109 7.55 -6.07 -10.39
CA ASP A 109 8.89 -6.45 -9.88
C ASP A 109 9.84 -5.23 -9.68
N GLY A 110 9.31 -4.01 -9.65
CA GLY A 110 10.06 -2.77 -9.47
C GLY A 110 9.17 -1.71 -8.84
N TYR A 111 9.19 -1.63 -7.51
CA TYR A 111 8.90 -0.41 -6.74
C TYR A 111 9.45 0.85 -7.42
N ASP A 112 10.65 0.73 -7.96
CA ASP A 112 11.36 1.73 -8.74
C ASP A 112 10.51 2.39 -9.84
N GLU A 113 9.64 1.65 -10.51
CA GLU A 113 8.88 2.21 -11.63
C GLU A 113 7.84 3.21 -11.15
N VAL A 114 7.09 2.87 -10.09
CA VAL A 114 6.14 3.81 -9.46
C VAL A 114 6.91 4.93 -8.77
N TRP A 115 8.00 4.59 -8.05
CA TRP A 115 8.80 5.55 -7.32
C TRP A 115 9.46 6.60 -8.24
N ARG A 116 9.87 6.23 -9.46
CA ARG A 116 10.40 7.16 -10.47
C ARG A 116 9.32 8.02 -11.14
N MET A 117 8.03 7.72 -10.99
CA MET A 117 6.96 8.59 -11.48
C MET A 117 6.86 9.82 -10.57
N SER A 118 7.52 10.90 -10.99
CA SER A 118 7.51 12.16 -10.25
C SER A 118 6.07 12.63 -9.98
N GLY A 119 5.77 12.93 -8.72
CA GLY A 119 4.49 13.48 -8.31
C GLY A 119 3.36 12.47 -8.12
N VAL A 120 3.61 11.15 -8.19
CA VAL A 120 2.63 10.12 -7.86
C VAL A 120 2.89 9.56 -6.45
N PRO A 121 2.02 9.82 -5.46
CA PRO A 121 2.15 9.21 -4.15
C PRO A 121 1.97 7.69 -4.22
N LEU A 122 2.92 6.95 -3.63
CA LEU A 122 2.83 5.51 -3.42
C LEU A 122 2.48 5.23 -1.96
N ALA A 123 1.30 4.67 -1.73
CA ALA A 123 0.79 4.34 -0.41
C ALA A 123 0.65 2.82 -0.21
N MET A 124 1.06 2.35 0.95
CA MET A 124 1.01 0.96 1.40
C MET A 124 0.44 0.89 2.82
N PRO A 125 -0.83 1.29 3.00
CA PRO A 125 -1.47 1.32 4.32
C PRO A 125 -1.56 -0.08 4.93
N CYS A 126 -1.65 -0.13 6.25
CA CYS A 126 -1.87 -1.34 7.01
C CYS A 126 -3.22 -1.26 7.76
N GLY A 127 -4.10 -2.22 7.48
CA GLY A 127 -5.39 -2.30 8.16
C GLY A 127 -6.44 -1.32 7.66
N GLU A 128 -7.60 -1.37 8.33
CA GLU A 128 -8.82 -0.69 7.86
C GLU A 128 -8.71 0.83 7.95
N GLU A 129 -8.39 1.39 9.12
CA GLU A 129 -8.39 2.84 9.33
C GLU A 129 -7.38 3.58 8.45
N GLU A 130 -6.15 3.05 8.32
CA GLU A 130 -5.16 3.65 7.43
C GLU A 130 -5.58 3.56 5.97
N THR A 131 -6.15 2.43 5.56
CA THR A 131 -6.67 2.29 4.19
C THR A 131 -7.76 3.32 3.93
N ARG A 132 -8.70 3.49 4.87
CA ARG A 132 -9.75 4.51 4.77
C ARG A 132 -9.16 5.92 4.66
N ALA A 133 -8.17 6.23 5.49
CA ALA A 133 -7.50 7.53 5.48
C ALA A 133 -6.80 7.81 4.13
N VAL A 134 -6.07 6.83 3.59
CA VAL A 134 -5.40 6.94 2.28
C VAL A 134 -6.42 7.12 1.16
N VAL A 135 -7.55 6.41 1.18
CA VAL A 135 -8.61 6.57 0.17
C VAL A 135 -9.22 7.98 0.21
N ARG A 136 -9.54 8.50 1.40
CA ARG A 136 -10.02 9.89 1.56
C ARG A 136 -8.99 10.90 1.08
N HIS A 137 -7.71 10.66 1.33
CA HIS A 137 -6.62 11.51 0.86
C HIS A 137 -6.52 11.50 -0.66
N ALA A 138 -6.44 10.32 -1.28
CA ALA A 138 -6.38 10.15 -2.73
C ALA A 138 -7.60 10.77 -3.43
N ALA A 139 -8.80 10.64 -2.84
CA ALA A 139 -10.02 11.21 -3.39
C ALA A 139 -10.04 12.75 -3.34
N ARG A 140 -9.38 13.38 -2.37
CA ARG A 140 -9.27 14.86 -2.29
C ARG A 140 -8.13 15.41 -3.15
N SER A 141 -7.11 14.60 -3.40
CA SER A 141 -5.97 14.97 -4.21
C SER A 141 -6.34 15.31 -5.66
N PRO A 142 -5.70 16.33 -6.28
CA PRO A 142 -5.78 16.54 -7.72
C PRO A 142 -4.89 15.55 -8.52
N LEU A 143 -3.89 14.97 -7.86
CA LEU A 143 -2.90 14.05 -8.42
C LEU A 143 -3.35 12.58 -8.30
N PRO A 144 -3.05 11.73 -9.30
CA PRO A 144 -3.23 10.28 -9.20
C PRO A 144 -2.41 9.70 -8.05
N HIS A 145 -2.88 8.60 -7.46
CA HIS A 145 -2.18 7.86 -6.41
C HIS A 145 -1.99 6.40 -6.82
N CYS A 146 -0.94 5.76 -6.32
CA CYS A 146 -0.76 4.31 -6.37
C CYS A 146 -0.96 3.74 -4.96
N LEU A 147 -1.97 2.89 -4.78
CA LEU A 147 -2.26 2.21 -3.52
C LEU A 147 -1.96 0.72 -3.67
N VAL A 148 -1.24 0.16 -2.71
CA VAL A 148 -0.97 -1.27 -2.65
C VAL A 148 -1.57 -1.82 -1.37
N LEU A 149 -2.60 -2.66 -1.50
CA LEU A 149 -3.43 -3.12 -0.39
C LEU A 149 -3.32 -4.64 -0.26
N GLY A 150 -3.03 -5.11 0.95
CA GLY A 150 -3.02 -6.54 1.21
C GLY A 150 -4.41 -7.18 1.13
N GLU A 151 -4.43 -8.49 0.87
CA GLU A 151 -5.67 -9.30 0.81
C GLU A 151 -5.94 -10.04 2.13
N GLY A 152 -5.08 -9.87 3.13
CA GLY A 152 -5.17 -10.54 4.41
C GLY A 152 -6.27 -9.97 5.32
N PRO A 153 -6.55 -10.64 6.46
CA PRO A 153 -7.40 -10.05 7.48
C PRO A 153 -6.81 -8.72 7.95
N GLY A 154 -7.67 -7.74 8.17
CA GLY A 154 -7.27 -6.42 8.65
C GLY A 154 -6.43 -6.53 9.91
N THR A 155 -5.30 -5.83 9.92
CA THR A 155 -4.50 -5.67 11.15
C THR A 155 -5.06 -4.45 11.87
N ASP A 156 -5.57 -4.65 13.09
CA ASP A 156 -5.97 -3.51 13.91
C ASP A 156 -4.71 -2.81 14.44
N LEU A 157 -4.55 -1.55 14.07
CA LEU A 157 -3.46 -0.69 14.53
C LEU A 157 -3.94 0.16 15.72
N SER A 158 -4.62 -0.46 16.69
CA SER A 158 -4.90 0.18 17.98
C SER A 158 -3.58 0.46 18.70
N TRP A 159 -2.95 1.56 18.33
CA TRP A 159 -1.61 1.92 18.77
C TRP A 159 -1.69 3.01 19.84
N GLU A 160 -1.01 2.75 20.96
CA GLU A 160 -0.54 3.80 21.85
C GLU A 160 0.84 4.26 21.38
N PRO A 161 1.05 5.59 21.22
CA PRO A 161 2.38 6.13 20.98
C PRO A 161 3.32 5.76 22.11
N SER A 162 4.15 4.73 21.88
CA SER A 162 5.30 4.49 22.72
C SER A 162 6.40 5.42 22.24
N GLU A 163 6.74 6.41 23.06
CA GLU A 163 7.96 7.20 22.85
C GLU A 163 9.14 6.23 22.63
N PRO A 164 10.04 6.53 21.69
CA PRO A 164 11.19 5.69 21.42
C PRO A 164 11.99 5.52 22.71
N SER A 165 12.09 4.28 23.20
CA SER A 165 13.01 3.97 24.29
C SER A 165 14.44 4.20 23.77
N PRO A 166 15.27 5.02 24.43
CA PRO A 166 16.56 5.47 23.92
C PRO A 166 17.64 4.37 23.82
N ALA A 167 17.30 3.08 23.96
CA ALA A 167 18.28 1.98 24.10
C ALA A 167 18.02 0.73 23.23
N THR A 168 17.07 0.76 22.30
CA THR A 168 16.66 -0.44 21.55
C THR A 168 16.65 -0.19 20.04
N ALA A 169 16.97 -1.24 19.28
CA ALA A 169 16.77 -1.23 17.83
C ALA A 169 15.33 -0.87 17.48
N ARG A 170 15.16 -0.29 16.29
CA ARG A 170 13.87 0.15 15.78
C ARG A 170 13.42 -0.70 14.61
N LEU A 171 12.16 -1.06 14.65
CA LEU A 171 11.45 -1.72 13.57
C LEU A 171 10.86 -0.65 12.66
N ILE A 172 11.06 -0.79 11.36
CA ILE A 172 10.43 0.04 10.33
C ILE A 172 9.60 -0.89 9.45
N SER A 173 8.29 -0.79 9.50
CA SER A 173 7.42 -1.69 8.74
C SER A 173 6.76 -1.03 7.54
N VAL A 174 6.56 -1.81 6.49
CA VAL A 174 5.90 -1.38 5.24
C VAL A 174 4.83 -2.38 4.83
N GLY A 175 3.64 -1.88 4.50
CA GLY A 175 2.49 -2.70 4.12
C GLY A 175 2.01 -3.66 5.22
N GLU A 176 0.96 -4.43 4.91
CA GLU A 176 0.33 -5.32 5.89
C GLU A 176 1.27 -6.42 6.41
N ASP A 177 1.97 -7.14 5.54
CA ASP A 177 2.81 -8.28 5.95
C ASP A 177 4.03 -7.82 6.77
N GLY A 178 4.67 -6.72 6.33
CA GLY A 178 5.77 -6.10 7.06
C GLY A 178 5.35 -5.65 8.44
N THR A 179 4.20 -4.97 8.54
CA THR A 179 3.68 -4.50 9.83
C THR A 179 3.26 -5.65 10.73
N ARG A 180 2.63 -6.69 10.21
CA ARG A 180 2.29 -7.89 11.00
C ARG A 180 3.53 -8.54 11.60
N LEU A 181 4.60 -8.68 10.82
CA LEU A 181 5.87 -9.25 11.30
C LEU A 181 6.53 -8.34 12.35
N ALA A 182 6.57 -7.02 12.14
CA ALA A 182 7.13 -6.08 13.11
C ALA A 182 6.36 -6.10 14.44
N LEU A 183 5.03 -6.12 14.39
CA LEU A 183 4.18 -6.19 15.58
C LEU A 183 4.39 -7.50 16.34
N ALA A 184 4.54 -8.63 15.63
CA ALA A 184 4.86 -9.91 16.27
C ALA A 184 6.24 -9.88 16.97
N ALA A 185 7.25 -9.26 16.35
CA ALA A 185 8.56 -9.07 16.97
C ALA A 185 8.52 -8.14 18.19
N ARG A 186 7.76 -7.04 18.11
CA ARG A 186 7.55 -6.13 19.24
C ARG A 186 6.78 -6.80 20.38
N ALA A 187 5.80 -7.65 20.10
CA ALA A 187 5.11 -8.43 21.12
C ALA A 187 6.07 -9.40 21.86
N ALA A 188 7.05 -9.97 21.15
CA ALA A 188 8.09 -10.81 21.72
C ALA A 188 9.19 -10.01 22.47
N ALA A 189 9.43 -8.75 22.07
CA ALA A 189 10.38 -7.84 22.68
C ALA A 189 9.80 -6.41 22.81
N PRO A 190 8.99 -6.12 23.86
CA PRO A 190 8.24 -4.87 24.00
C PRO A 190 9.07 -3.58 24.03
N GLY A 191 10.39 -3.69 24.21
CA GLY A 191 11.31 -2.56 24.18
C GLY A 191 11.62 -2.05 22.77
N LEU A 192 11.35 -2.79 21.70
CA LEU A 192 11.65 -2.35 20.34
C LEU A 192 10.78 -1.16 19.93
N GLY A 193 11.42 -0.07 19.50
CA GLY A 193 10.72 1.04 18.85
C GLY A 193 10.12 0.56 17.52
N HIS A 194 8.98 1.13 17.10
CA HIS A 194 8.34 0.76 15.85
C HIS A 194 7.77 1.97 15.12
N ALA A 195 8.15 2.13 13.85
CA ALA A 195 7.59 3.10 12.93
C ALA A 195 6.95 2.36 11.73
N HIS A 196 5.76 2.76 11.32
CA HIS A 196 5.12 2.27 10.11
C HIS A 196 5.18 3.32 8.99
N LEU A 197 5.73 2.95 7.83
CA LEU A 197 5.76 3.80 6.65
C LEU A 197 4.54 3.52 5.78
N VAL A 198 3.54 4.39 5.86
CA VAL A 198 2.34 4.33 5.01
C VAL A 198 2.63 4.79 3.59
N TYR A 199 3.53 5.74 3.41
CA TYR A 199 3.88 6.30 2.10
C TYR A 199 5.36 6.10 1.80
N LEU A 200 5.64 5.78 0.54
CA LEU A 200 6.99 5.49 0.05
C LEU A 200 7.42 6.41 -1.09
N ASP A 201 6.65 7.47 -1.38
CA ASP A 201 7.12 8.52 -2.28
C ASP A 201 8.25 9.34 -1.64
N ASP A 202 9.10 9.92 -2.50
CA ASP A 202 10.34 10.61 -2.11
C ASP A 202 10.13 11.69 -1.03
N VAL A 203 9.08 12.50 -1.16
CA VAL A 203 8.80 13.63 -0.26
C VAL A 203 8.49 13.11 1.14
N ARG A 204 7.57 12.13 1.25
CA ARG A 204 7.16 11.59 2.56
C ARG A 204 8.22 10.69 3.16
N LEU A 205 8.96 9.95 2.36
CA LEU A 205 10.08 9.13 2.85
C LEU A 205 11.21 10.00 3.39
N SER A 206 11.49 11.15 2.76
CA SER A 206 12.48 12.11 3.26
C SER A 206 12.04 12.74 4.58
N ALA A 207 10.77 13.11 4.71
CA ALA A 207 10.22 13.59 5.99
C ALA A 207 10.30 12.51 7.09
N ALA A 208 9.91 11.27 6.78
CA ALA A 208 10.02 10.15 7.69
C ALA A 208 11.48 9.86 8.09
N ALA A 209 12.43 9.99 7.16
CA ALA A 209 13.85 9.80 7.45
C ALA A 209 14.39 10.85 8.43
N VAL A 210 13.92 12.11 8.38
CA VAL A 210 14.28 13.14 9.36
C VAL A 210 13.77 12.79 10.75
N GLU A 211 12.52 12.33 10.87
CA GLU A 211 11.95 11.89 12.14
C GLU A 211 12.69 10.67 12.67
N LEU A 212 12.89 9.67 11.81
CA LEU A 212 13.65 8.47 12.13
C LEU A 212 15.08 8.85 12.56
N ALA A 213 15.76 9.80 11.94
CA ALA A 213 17.13 10.18 12.35
C ALA A 213 17.24 10.65 13.81
N THR A 214 16.13 11.01 14.48
CA THR A 214 16.10 11.32 15.92
C THR A 214 16.13 10.08 16.82
N TRP A 215 15.85 8.90 16.27
CA TRP A 215 15.86 7.63 17.00
C TRP A 215 17.27 7.04 16.99
N THR A 216 17.74 6.62 18.17
CA THR A 216 19.03 5.95 18.34
C THR A 216 18.91 4.45 18.08
N GLY A 217 19.98 3.83 17.56
CA GLY A 217 20.05 2.38 17.35
C GLY A 217 19.85 1.94 15.90
N LYS A 218 19.92 0.62 15.70
CA LYS A 218 19.87 -0.02 14.38
C LYS A 218 18.44 -0.07 13.86
N SER A 219 18.31 0.05 12.54
CA SER A 219 17.02 -0.05 11.86
C SER A 219 16.85 -1.43 11.27
N VAL A 220 15.75 -2.11 11.61
CA VAL A 220 15.33 -3.35 10.97
C VAL A 220 14.06 -3.09 10.19
N VAL A 221 14.13 -3.20 8.88
CA VAL A 221 13.01 -2.99 7.96
C VAL A 221 12.29 -4.31 7.71
N THR A 222 10.97 -4.33 7.89
CA THR A 222 10.11 -5.46 7.53
C THR A 222 9.16 -5.06 6.42
N ALA A 223 9.20 -5.78 5.30
CA ALA A 223 8.36 -5.54 4.13
C ALA A 223 8.17 -6.83 3.35
N ALA A 224 7.17 -6.89 2.47
CA ALA A 224 7.05 -8.02 1.54
C ALA A 224 8.34 -8.18 0.70
N PRO A 225 8.75 -9.40 0.31
CA PRO A 225 10.05 -9.65 -0.32
C PRO A 225 10.34 -8.76 -1.54
N ARG A 226 9.32 -8.45 -2.34
CA ARG A 226 9.42 -7.63 -3.55
C ARG A 226 9.65 -6.13 -3.29
N LEU A 227 9.38 -5.68 -2.06
CA LEU A 227 9.48 -4.27 -1.65
C LEU A 227 10.70 -4.00 -0.79
N LEU A 228 11.28 -5.04 -0.20
CA LEU A 228 12.29 -4.89 0.83
C LEU A 228 13.53 -4.16 0.31
N GLU A 229 14.15 -4.64 -0.76
CA GLU A 229 15.40 -4.03 -1.24
C GLU A 229 15.23 -2.57 -1.69
N PRO A 230 14.20 -2.22 -2.47
CA PRO A 230 14.00 -0.83 -2.86
C PRO A 230 13.74 0.11 -1.68
N VAL A 231 13.00 -0.36 -0.65
CA VAL A 231 12.80 0.42 0.58
C VAL A 231 14.10 0.56 1.37
N LEU A 232 14.90 -0.51 1.46
CA LEU A 232 16.21 -0.47 2.12
C LEU A 232 17.13 0.55 1.45
N GLU A 233 17.23 0.54 0.13
CA GLU A 233 18.07 1.48 -0.62
C GLU A 233 17.61 2.92 -0.42
N ALA A 234 16.29 3.14 -0.46
CA ALA A 234 15.71 4.45 -0.22
C ALA A 234 15.95 4.94 1.23
N LEU A 235 15.91 4.05 2.23
CA LEU A 235 16.22 4.43 3.61
C LEU A 235 17.71 4.62 3.86
N ARG A 236 18.59 3.76 3.32
CA ARG A 236 20.06 3.86 3.46
C ARG A 236 20.60 5.15 2.87
N SER A 237 20.05 5.61 1.76
CA SER A 237 20.44 6.90 1.15
C SER A 237 20.00 8.12 1.95
N ARG A 238 19.09 7.98 2.93
CA ARG A 238 18.50 9.09 3.71
C ARG A 238 18.84 9.07 5.19
N LEU A 239 19.10 7.89 5.76
CA LEU A 239 19.46 7.70 7.16
C LEU A 239 20.99 7.63 7.29
N PRO A 240 21.64 8.63 7.92
CA PRO A 240 23.07 8.60 8.14
C PRO A 240 23.43 7.54 9.20
N GLY A 241 24.31 6.60 8.85
CA GLY A 241 24.87 5.61 9.77
C GLY A 241 24.54 4.15 9.41
N ASP A 242 25.57 3.31 9.46
CA ASP A 242 25.52 1.90 9.08
C ASP A 242 24.72 1.07 10.09
N ALA A 243 23.46 0.78 9.77
CA ALA A 243 22.79 -0.52 9.95
C ALA A 243 21.30 -0.39 9.66
N VAL A 244 20.94 -0.17 8.39
CA VAL A 244 19.58 -0.49 7.91
C VAL A 244 19.61 -1.92 7.37
N LEU A 245 19.13 -2.85 8.20
CA LEU A 245 18.98 -4.26 7.88
C LEU A 245 17.55 -4.53 7.41
N GLY A 246 17.37 -5.55 6.58
CA GLY A 246 16.05 -5.96 6.12
C GLY A 246 15.74 -7.39 6.51
N VAL A 247 14.49 -7.63 6.90
CA VAL A 247 13.94 -8.97 7.07
C VAL A 247 12.67 -9.08 6.22
N PRO A 248 12.65 -9.97 5.21
CA PRO A 248 11.48 -10.12 4.36
C PRO A 248 10.32 -10.71 5.15
N ALA A 249 9.14 -10.11 5.03
CA ALA A 249 7.92 -10.62 5.64
C ALA A 249 7.20 -11.57 4.68
N PRO A 250 7.14 -12.88 4.95
CA PRO A 250 6.34 -13.78 4.13
C PRO A 250 4.84 -13.50 4.36
N LEU A 251 4.02 -13.90 3.39
CA LEU A 251 2.54 -13.83 3.45
C LEU A 251 1.96 -14.42 4.76
N ARG A 252 2.66 -15.40 5.33
CA ARG A 252 2.34 -16.00 6.63
C ARG A 252 3.60 -16.08 7.48
N ALA A 253 3.90 -15.01 8.21
CA ALA A 253 4.98 -14.99 9.18
C ALA A 253 4.74 -16.04 10.27
N GLY A 254 5.75 -16.87 10.50
CA GLY A 254 5.84 -17.82 11.61
C GLY A 254 6.87 -17.38 12.64
N ARG A 255 7.07 -18.22 13.66
CA ARG A 255 8.00 -17.97 14.76
C ARG A 255 9.45 -17.75 14.29
N ALA A 256 9.89 -18.50 13.28
CA ALA A 256 11.25 -18.37 12.74
C ALA A 256 11.51 -16.98 12.13
N ASP A 257 10.50 -16.38 11.48
CA ASP A 257 10.61 -15.04 10.91
C ASP A 257 10.74 -13.98 12.01
N VAL A 258 9.99 -14.14 13.11
CA VAL A 258 10.11 -13.28 14.30
C VAL A 258 11.50 -13.39 14.92
N GLU A 259 12.02 -14.60 15.08
CA GLU A 259 13.37 -14.83 15.60
C GLU A 259 14.44 -14.18 14.70
N GLN A 260 14.25 -14.16 13.38
CA GLN A 260 15.13 -13.46 12.44
C GLN A 260 15.11 -11.93 12.65
N VAL A 261 13.93 -11.34 12.86
CA VAL A 261 13.81 -9.90 13.19
C VAL A 261 14.52 -9.58 14.49
N LEU A 262 14.32 -10.40 15.52
CA LEU A 262 14.96 -10.21 16.83
C LEU A 262 16.48 -10.37 16.75
N ALA A 263 16.98 -11.33 15.97
CA ALA A 263 18.41 -11.50 15.73
C ALA A 263 19.01 -10.28 15.01
N ALA A 264 18.33 -9.75 13.99
CA ALA A 264 18.76 -8.54 13.28
C ALA A 264 18.73 -7.30 14.18
N ALA A 265 17.80 -7.23 15.13
CA ALA A 265 17.69 -6.15 16.10
C ALA A 265 18.77 -6.20 17.20
N ALA A 266 19.33 -7.39 17.48
CA ALA A 266 20.34 -7.61 18.51
C ALA A 266 21.79 -7.59 18.00
N ALA A 267 22.01 -7.92 16.71
CA ALA A 267 23.31 -7.85 16.04
C ALA A 267 23.84 -6.43 16.02
#